data_AF-A0A937V5I8-F1
#
_entry.id   AF-A0A937V5I8-F1
#
_cell.length_a   1.000
_cell.length_b   1.000
_cell.length_c   1.000
_cell.angle_alpha   90.00
_cell.angle_beta   90.00
_cell.angle_gamma   90.00
#
_symmetry.space_group_name_H-M   'P 1'
#
loop_
_entity.id
_entity.type
_entity.pdbx_description
1 polymer ?
#
loop_
_entity_poly.entity_id
_entity_poly.type
_entity_poly.pdbx_seq_one_letter_code
_entity_poly.pdbx_strand_id
1 'polypeptide(L)'
;MEICLTDNVEVKLIDVLLPNLSLAKEARVAVAFLKNSGLALIEGELIKCLQRGGLVEFLIGLDFRITDADALLKLKKIGAKVYCYSNPFTDDTPVYHPKLYIFRGEAKALVAIGSSNLTEGGFKDNVEINAILSLSDGDELLSDTYALYNRLKFQPNRFEPDIDFIEGYGEVSASLRKGERSARSKKDLNELMLGLRKREEELPKPRVTPEDLFGWQKIVFERLPDGQFKTGDIYEFEDEFRRYYPENRNVRAKIRQILQQLRDLGLIKHVRWETWEK
;
A
#
# COMPACT_ATOMS: atom_id res chain seq x y z
N MET A 1 -3.26 15.95 -16.16
CA MET A 1 -2.09 15.23 -15.65
C MET A 1 -0.82 16.04 -15.90
N GLU A 2 -0.02 16.23 -14.85
CA GLU A 2 1.34 16.80 -14.92
C GLU A 2 2.34 15.76 -14.41
N ILE A 3 3.52 15.67 -15.04
CA ILE A 3 4.55 14.68 -14.72
C ILE A 3 5.87 15.40 -14.43
N CYS A 4 6.52 15.04 -13.34
CA CYS A 4 7.85 15.51 -12.97
C CYS A 4 8.75 14.30 -12.61
N LEU A 5 10.06 14.45 -12.79
CA LEU A 5 11.05 13.44 -12.38
C LEU A 5 11.87 13.98 -11.21
N THR A 6 12.21 13.09 -10.27
CA THR A 6 13.13 13.41 -9.16
C THR A 6 14.24 12.37 -9.12
N ASP A 7 15.45 12.80 -8.78
CA ASP A 7 16.63 11.95 -8.70
C ASP A 7 17.44 12.09 -7.41
N ASN A 8 17.00 12.99 -6.52
CA ASN A 8 17.72 13.47 -5.33
C ASN A 8 19.06 14.16 -5.61
N VAL A 9 19.39 14.42 -6.87
CA VAL A 9 20.57 15.20 -7.27
C VAL A 9 20.14 16.63 -7.61
N GLU A 10 19.23 16.79 -8.58
CA GLU A 10 18.67 18.08 -8.96
C GLU A 10 17.40 18.40 -8.17
N VAL A 11 16.53 17.41 -8.03
CA VAL A 11 15.25 17.55 -7.32
C VAL A 11 15.11 16.41 -6.33
N LYS A 12 15.04 16.75 -5.03
CA LYS A 12 14.82 15.79 -3.97
C LYS A 12 13.37 15.39 -3.90
N LEU A 13 13.13 14.09 -3.71
CA LEU A 13 11.78 13.56 -3.57
C LEU A 13 11.04 14.24 -2.40
N ILE A 14 11.72 14.46 -1.28
CA ILE A 14 11.10 15.05 -0.09
C ILE A 14 10.56 16.47 -0.32
N ASP A 15 11.24 17.26 -1.16
CA ASP A 15 10.84 18.64 -1.47
C ASP A 15 9.53 18.68 -2.27
N VAL A 16 9.24 17.61 -3.01
CA VAL A 16 7.98 17.42 -3.76
C VAL A 16 6.90 16.80 -2.88
N LEU A 17 7.27 15.83 -2.03
CA LEU A 17 6.33 15.10 -1.17
C LEU A 17 5.74 15.98 -0.05
N LEU A 18 6.57 16.78 0.65
CA LEU A 18 6.15 17.51 1.84
C LEU A 18 5.00 18.51 1.61
N PRO A 19 5.06 19.40 0.59
CA PRO A 19 3.98 20.34 0.33
C PRO A 19 2.65 19.63 0.04
N ASN A 20 2.70 18.52 -0.70
CA ASN A 20 1.50 17.75 -1.03
C ASN A 20 0.97 16.96 0.16
N LEU A 21 1.83 16.41 1.01
CA LEU A 21 1.42 15.74 2.25
C LEU A 21 0.76 16.72 3.22
N SER A 22 1.27 17.95 3.30
CA SER A 22 0.70 18.99 4.18
C SER A 22 -0.76 19.32 3.87
N LEU A 23 -1.17 19.17 2.60
CA LEU A 23 -2.52 19.42 2.10
C LEU A 23 -3.36 18.14 1.95
N ALA A 24 -2.78 16.97 2.22
CA ALA A 24 -3.45 15.70 2.01
C ALA A 24 -4.58 15.50 3.03
N LYS A 25 -5.68 14.92 2.54
CA LYS A 25 -6.73 14.28 3.35
C LYS A 25 -6.47 12.78 3.48
N GLU A 26 -5.62 12.24 2.62
CA GLU A 26 -5.29 10.83 2.59
C GLU A 26 -3.83 10.66 2.19
N ALA A 27 -3.08 9.89 2.98
CA ALA A 27 -1.73 9.47 2.69
C ALA A 27 -1.64 7.95 2.73
N ARG A 28 -1.38 7.35 1.56
CA ARG A 28 -1.13 5.91 1.43
C ARG A 28 0.29 5.68 0.94
N VAL A 29 1.02 4.81 1.63
CA VAL A 29 2.42 4.54 1.31
C VAL A 29 2.65 3.05 1.25
N ALA A 30 3.27 2.55 0.19
CA ALA A 30 3.70 1.17 0.05
C ALA A 30 5.21 1.13 -0.22
N VAL A 31 5.99 0.68 0.75
CA VAL A 31 7.46 0.69 0.68
C VAL A 31 8.07 -0.61 1.16
N ALA A 32 9.19 -1.00 0.54
CA ALA A 32 9.97 -2.13 0.99
C ALA A 32 10.61 -1.86 2.35
N PHE A 33 11.17 -0.66 2.54
CA PHE A 33 11.90 -0.27 3.75
C PHE A 33 11.36 1.00 4.38
N LEU A 34 11.19 0.96 5.71
CA LEU A 34 10.88 2.10 6.55
C LEU A 34 11.98 2.26 7.61
N LYS A 35 12.67 3.40 7.63
CA LYS A 35 13.59 3.77 8.71
C LYS A 35 13.09 4.96 9.48
N ASN A 36 13.48 5.06 10.75
CA ASN A 36 13.23 6.23 11.59
C ASN A 36 13.74 7.52 10.94
N SER A 37 14.89 7.45 10.27
CA SER A 37 15.50 8.61 9.61
C SER A 37 14.62 9.18 8.49
N GLY A 38 13.91 8.33 7.74
CA GLY A 38 12.94 8.76 6.74
C GLY A 38 11.63 9.21 7.37
N LEU A 39 11.12 8.46 8.36
CA LEU A 39 9.86 8.78 9.02
C LEU A 39 9.89 10.16 9.68
N ALA A 40 10.99 10.48 10.37
CA ALA A 40 11.16 11.77 11.06
C ALA A 40 11.01 12.98 10.12
N LEU A 41 11.28 12.82 8.82
CA LEU A 41 11.14 13.89 7.83
C LEU A 41 9.68 14.21 7.49
N ILE A 42 8.76 13.25 7.63
CA ILE A 42 7.35 13.41 7.24
C ILE A 42 6.37 13.27 8.42
N GLU A 43 6.83 12.79 9.59
CA GLU A 43 6.01 12.47 10.76
C GLU A 43 5.11 13.63 11.20
N GLY A 44 5.64 14.86 11.22
CA GLY A 44 4.86 16.05 11.57
C GLY A 44 3.66 16.28 10.65
N GLU A 45 3.82 16.06 9.34
CA GLU A 45 2.72 16.23 8.38
C GLU A 45 1.74 15.06 8.40
N LEU A 46 2.20 13.83 8.69
CA LEU A 46 1.31 12.68 8.93
C LEU A 46 0.40 12.92 10.14
N ILE A 47 0.95 13.43 11.24
CA ILE A 47 0.17 13.78 12.44
C ILE A 47 -0.86 14.85 12.12
N LYS A 48 -0.48 15.91 11.40
CA LYS A 48 -1.41 16.98 10.99
C LYS A 48 -2.51 16.44 10.08
N CYS A 49 -2.20 15.51 9.16
CA CYS A 49 -3.20 14.84 8.32
C CYS A 49 -4.25 14.12 9.19
N LEU A 50 -3.82 13.32 10.17
CA LEU A 50 -4.71 12.61 11.09
C LEU A 50 -5.52 13.58 11.97
N GLN A 51 -4.91 14.66 12.47
CA GLN A 51 -5.59 15.69 13.28
C GLN A 51 -6.71 16.41 12.52
N ARG A 52 -6.60 16.51 11.18
CA ARG A 52 -7.66 17.02 10.30
C ARG A 52 -8.74 15.99 9.97
N GLY A 53 -8.69 14.79 10.57
CA GLY A 53 -9.58 13.67 10.26
C GLY A 53 -9.23 12.93 8.98
N GLY A 54 -8.00 13.12 8.46
CA GLY A 54 -7.51 12.42 7.28
C GLY A 54 -7.16 10.96 7.54
N LEU A 55 -6.89 10.22 6.47
CA LEU A 55 -6.45 8.82 6.51
C LEU A 55 -4.93 8.75 6.33
N VAL A 56 -4.25 7.96 7.15
CA VAL A 56 -2.84 7.60 6.94
C VAL A 56 -2.71 6.08 6.98
N GLU A 57 -2.18 5.48 5.93
CA GLU A 57 -2.06 4.03 5.76
C GLU A 57 -0.71 3.64 5.15
N PHE A 58 -0.10 2.59 5.71
CA PHE A 58 1.20 2.09 5.30
C PHE A 58 1.18 0.59 5.01
N LEU A 59 1.75 0.20 3.87
CA LEU A 59 2.12 -1.18 3.52
C LEU A 59 3.64 -1.30 3.57
N ILE A 60 4.18 -2.12 4.46
CA ILE A 60 5.62 -2.11 4.80
C ILE A 60 6.23 -3.49 4.66
N GLY A 61 7.36 -3.59 3.96
CA GLY A 61 8.16 -4.82 3.90
C GLY A 61 9.00 -5.08 5.14
N LEU A 62 9.07 -6.34 5.56
CA LEU A 62 9.93 -6.82 6.64
C LEU A 62 11.00 -7.83 6.17
N ASP A 63 10.90 -8.35 4.94
CA ASP A 63 11.70 -9.48 4.41
C ASP A 63 13.23 -9.30 4.56
N PHE A 64 13.73 -8.08 4.38
CA PHE A 64 15.16 -7.80 4.48
C PHE A 64 15.64 -7.47 5.88
N ARG A 65 14.73 -7.34 6.86
CA ARG A 65 15.04 -6.91 8.24
C ARG A 65 15.76 -5.54 8.29
N ILE A 66 15.47 -4.69 7.29
CA ILE A 66 15.99 -3.32 7.14
C ILE A 66 15.05 -2.30 7.80
N THR A 67 13.77 -2.62 7.91
CA THR A 67 12.78 -1.75 8.53
C THR A 67 13.06 -1.60 10.03
N ASP A 68 12.94 -0.38 10.55
CA ASP A 68 13.14 -0.11 11.97
C ASP A 68 11.85 -0.42 12.76
N ALA A 69 11.95 -1.27 13.78
CA ALA A 69 10.83 -1.60 14.67
C ALA A 69 10.23 -0.34 15.34
N ASP A 70 11.08 0.57 15.82
CA ASP A 70 10.62 1.82 16.45
C ASP A 70 9.82 2.72 15.49
N ALA A 71 10.10 2.66 14.18
CA ALA A 71 9.33 3.42 13.19
C ALA A 71 7.91 2.84 13.02
N LEU A 72 7.76 1.51 13.08
CA LEU A 72 6.44 0.86 13.12
C LEU A 72 5.66 1.26 14.38
N LEU A 73 6.31 1.26 15.54
CA LEU A 73 5.69 1.71 16.80
C LEU A 73 5.23 3.16 16.71
N LYS A 74 6.05 4.07 16.15
CA LYS A 74 5.67 5.48 15.95
C LYS A 74 4.43 5.61 15.06
N LEU A 75 4.40 4.91 13.93
CA LEU A 75 3.24 4.92 13.03
C LEU A 75 1.96 4.46 13.74
N LYS A 76 2.00 3.35 14.50
CA LYS A 76 0.85 2.91 15.29
C LYS A 76 0.46 3.94 16.36
N LYS A 77 1.43 4.53 17.06
CA LYS A 77 1.20 5.52 18.13
C LYS A 77 0.51 6.79 17.62
N ILE A 78 0.84 7.26 16.41
CA ILE A 78 0.18 8.44 15.84
C ILE A 78 -1.23 8.13 15.29
N GLY A 79 -1.62 6.85 15.20
CA GLY A 79 -2.93 6.41 14.71
C GLY A 79 -2.96 6.04 13.23
N ALA A 80 -1.80 5.80 12.60
CA ALA A 80 -1.76 5.32 11.23
C ALA A 80 -2.20 3.84 11.15
N LYS A 81 -2.87 3.46 10.05
CA LYS A 81 -3.10 2.05 9.70
C LYS A 81 -1.81 1.46 9.17
N VAL A 82 -1.37 0.33 9.71
CA VAL A 82 -0.09 -0.29 9.34
C VAL A 82 -0.33 -1.76 8.99
N TYR A 83 0.11 -2.16 7.80
CA TYR A 83 0.08 -3.55 7.35
C TYR A 83 1.47 -3.97 6.91
N CYS A 84 1.98 -5.06 7.48
CA CYS A 84 3.31 -5.57 7.17
C CYS A 84 3.24 -6.67 6.10
N TYR A 85 4.34 -6.81 5.35
CA TYR A 85 4.67 -7.97 4.54
C TYR A 85 5.79 -8.70 5.25
N SER A 86 5.59 -9.98 5.47
CA SER A 86 6.66 -10.91 5.78
C SER A 86 6.36 -12.15 4.96
N ASN A 87 7.37 -12.71 4.30
CA ASN A 87 7.25 -14.06 3.77
C ASN A 87 8.17 -15.01 4.53
N PRO A 88 7.69 -15.64 5.61
CA PRO A 88 8.51 -16.53 6.41
C PRO A 88 8.65 -17.94 5.82
N PHE A 89 7.96 -18.26 4.71
CA PHE A 89 7.71 -19.66 4.30
C PHE A 89 8.73 -20.25 3.35
N THR A 90 9.45 -19.47 2.53
CA THR A 90 10.53 -20.00 1.67
C THR A 90 11.54 -18.90 1.30
N ASP A 91 12.80 -19.31 1.11
CA ASP A 91 13.87 -18.47 0.51
C ASP A 91 13.63 -18.13 -0.98
N ASP A 92 12.51 -18.60 -1.55
CA ASP A 92 12.24 -18.64 -3.00
C ASP A 92 11.01 -17.81 -3.39
N THR A 93 10.60 -16.87 -2.53
CA THR A 93 9.41 -16.05 -2.75
C THR A 93 9.73 -14.66 -3.29
N PRO A 94 8.79 -14.03 -4.03
CA PRO A 94 8.97 -12.68 -4.53
C PRO A 94 9.15 -11.71 -3.37
N VAL A 95 10.25 -10.98 -3.43
CA VAL A 95 10.57 -9.90 -2.50
C VAL A 95 9.50 -8.81 -2.57
N TYR A 96 8.96 -8.39 -1.43
CA TYR A 96 8.10 -7.20 -1.40
C TYR A 96 8.94 -5.93 -1.54
N HIS A 97 9.01 -5.40 -2.77
CA HIS A 97 9.89 -4.28 -3.10
C HIS A 97 9.24 -3.00 -3.70
N PRO A 98 7.93 -2.70 -3.51
CA PRO A 98 7.37 -1.46 -4.04
C PRO A 98 7.97 -0.23 -3.36
N LYS A 99 7.89 0.91 -4.04
CA LYS A 99 7.99 2.26 -3.45
C LYS A 99 6.94 3.14 -4.13
N LEU A 100 5.84 3.34 -3.45
CA LEU A 100 4.68 4.07 -3.94
C LEU A 100 4.17 4.98 -2.83
N TYR A 101 3.97 6.25 -3.15
CA TYR A 101 3.40 7.25 -2.26
C TYR A 101 2.20 7.88 -2.97
N ILE A 102 1.04 7.89 -2.31
CA ILE A 102 -0.19 8.48 -2.83
C ILE A 102 -0.69 9.48 -1.78
N PHE A 103 -0.64 10.77 -2.11
CA PHE A 103 -1.13 11.85 -1.26
C PHE A 103 -2.31 12.53 -1.95
N ARG A 104 -3.53 12.26 -1.49
CA ARG A 104 -4.76 12.80 -2.09
C ARG A 104 -5.34 13.91 -1.22
N GLY A 105 -5.48 15.10 -1.81
CA GLY A 105 -6.13 16.26 -1.23
C GLY A 105 -7.58 16.38 -1.71
N GLU A 106 -8.11 17.61 -1.74
CA GLU A 106 -9.48 17.87 -2.22
C GLU A 106 -9.62 17.85 -3.73
N ALA A 107 -8.68 18.46 -4.43
CA ALA A 107 -8.77 18.66 -5.88
C ALA A 107 -7.78 17.81 -6.68
N LYS A 108 -6.69 17.37 -6.04
CA LYS A 108 -5.58 16.68 -6.68
C LYS A 108 -5.01 15.58 -5.79
N ALA A 109 -4.44 14.57 -6.44
CA ALA A 109 -3.58 13.56 -5.86
C ALA A 109 -2.17 13.69 -6.41
N LEU A 110 -1.19 13.60 -5.53
CA LEU A 110 0.21 13.37 -5.89
C LEU A 110 0.48 11.87 -5.80
N VAL A 111 0.97 11.27 -6.89
CA VAL A 111 1.47 9.90 -6.90
C VAL A 111 2.96 9.93 -7.20
N ALA A 112 3.79 9.42 -6.29
CA ALA A 112 5.20 9.20 -6.52
C ALA A 112 5.49 7.70 -6.60
N ILE A 113 6.14 7.27 -7.69
CA ILE A 113 6.55 5.88 -7.90
C ILE A 113 7.98 5.84 -8.44
N GLY A 114 8.81 4.94 -7.88
CA GLY A 114 10.20 4.86 -8.28
C GLY A 114 11.04 3.95 -7.39
N SER A 115 12.28 4.36 -7.13
CA SER A 115 13.27 3.58 -6.38
C SER A 115 13.38 3.98 -4.90
N SER A 116 12.83 5.13 -4.49
CA SER A 116 13.01 5.72 -3.16
C SER A 116 12.20 5.05 -2.03
N ASN A 117 12.87 4.30 -1.15
CA ASN A 117 12.25 3.81 0.09
C ASN A 117 12.07 4.94 1.13
N LEU A 118 11.26 4.71 2.17
CA LEU A 118 11.01 5.67 3.24
C LEU A 118 12.16 5.67 4.24
N THR A 119 13.27 6.24 3.78
CA THR A 119 14.54 6.38 4.49
C THR A 119 15.09 7.76 4.18
N GLU A 120 15.91 8.31 5.06
CA GLU A 120 16.59 9.59 4.79
C GLU A 120 17.36 9.55 3.45
N GLY A 121 18.14 8.49 3.21
CA GLY A 121 18.85 8.31 1.94
C GLY A 121 17.93 8.28 0.73
N GLY A 122 16.85 7.50 0.77
CA GLY A 122 15.87 7.43 -0.32
C GLY A 122 15.16 8.76 -0.62
N PHE A 123 15.07 9.65 0.36
CA PHE A 123 14.42 10.95 0.22
C PHE A 123 15.35 12.09 -0.22
N LYS A 124 16.66 12.02 0.06
CA LYS A 124 17.56 13.15 -0.20
C LYS A 124 19.02 12.83 -0.55
N ASP A 125 19.56 11.65 -0.23
CA ASP A 125 21.01 11.41 -0.32
C ASP A 125 21.41 10.38 -1.39
N ASN A 126 20.59 9.34 -1.58
CA ASN A 126 20.85 8.31 -2.59
C ASN A 126 20.55 8.86 -3.98
N VAL A 127 21.29 8.39 -4.99
CA VAL A 127 20.89 8.54 -6.40
C VAL A 127 19.68 7.65 -6.65
N GLU A 128 18.53 8.27 -6.83
CA GLU A 128 17.24 7.59 -7.02
C GLU A 128 16.63 8.01 -8.35
N ILE A 129 15.55 7.37 -8.78
CA ILE A 129 14.72 7.83 -9.90
C ILE A 129 13.27 7.63 -9.50
N ASN A 130 12.48 8.70 -9.53
CA ASN A 130 11.03 8.62 -9.32
C ASN A 130 10.28 9.41 -10.39
N ALA A 131 9.13 8.88 -10.79
CA ALA A 131 8.11 9.61 -11.51
C ALA A 131 7.09 10.16 -10.51
N ILE A 132 6.83 11.46 -10.60
CA ILE A 132 5.84 12.18 -9.82
C ILE A 132 4.70 12.56 -10.76
N LEU A 133 3.49 12.19 -10.38
CA LEU A 133 2.28 12.42 -11.15
C LEU A 133 1.35 13.31 -10.33
N SER A 134 0.96 14.45 -10.88
CA SER A 134 -0.15 15.25 -10.37
C SER A 134 -1.43 14.89 -11.14
N LEU A 135 -2.35 14.25 -10.43
CA LEU A 135 -3.59 13.68 -10.96
C LEU A 135 -4.79 14.33 -10.27
N SER A 136 -5.94 14.30 -10.94
CA SER A 136 -7.25 14.63 -10.41
C SER A 136 -8.05 13.36 -10.13
N ASP A 137 -9.12 13.44 -9.34
CA ASP A 137 -9.95 12.27 -9.01
C ASP A 137 -10.62 11.63 -10.26
N GLY A 138 -10.75 12.38 -11.36
CA GLY A 138 -11.26 11.88 -12.65
C GLY A 138 -10.20 11.23 -13.56
N ASP A 139 -8.91 11.28 -13.20
CA ASP A 139 -7.87 10.64 -14.01
C ASP A 139 -7.91 9.12 -13.84
N GLU A 140 -8.09 8.38 -14.93
CA GLU A 140 -8.15 6.91 -14.91
C GLU A 140 -6.87 6.28 -14.32
N LEU A 141 -5.72 6.92 -14.51
CA LEU A 141 -4.45 6.48 -13.92
C LEU A 141 -4.48 6.46 -12.39
N LEU A 142 -5.18 7.39 -11.75
CA LEU A 142 -5.35 7.39 -10.30
C LEU A 142 -6.21 6.19 -9.88
N SER A 143 -7.31 5.93 -10.59
CA SER A 143 -8.13 4.74 -10.38
C SER A 143 -7.31 3.44 -10.46
N ASP A 144 -6.47 3.31 -11.47
CA ASP A 144 -5.63 2.12 -11.64
C ASP A 144 -4.53 2.03 -10.57
N THR A 145 -4.02 3.17 -10.10
CA THR A 145 -3.05 3.23 -8.99
C THR A 145 -3.67 2.74 -7.68
N TYR A 146 -4.91 3.13 -7.38
CA TYR A 146 -5.64 2.61 -6.21
C TYR A 146 -5.94 1.11 -6.34
N ALA A 147 -6.32 0.64 -7.53
CA ALA A 147 -6.51 -0.79 -7.78
C ALA A 147 -5.21 -1.60 -7.57
N LEU A 148 -4.07 -1.06 -8.00
CA LEU A 148 -2.75 -1.63 -7.72
C LEU A 148 -2.45 -1.65 -6.22
N TYR A 149 -2.67 -0.54 -5.52
CA TYR A 149 -2.46 -0.43 -4.09
C TYR A 149 -3.32 -1.46 -3.31
N ASN A 150 -4.60 -1.61 -3.67
CA ASN A 150 -5.49 -2.63 -3.08
C ASN A 150 -4.97 -4.04 -3.33
N ARG A 151 -4.47 -4.34 -4.53
CA ARG A 151 -3.83 -5.64 -4.81
C ARG A 151 -2.62 -5.91 -3.91
N LEU A 152 -1.86 -4.87 -3.55
CA LEU A 152 -0.74 -4.99 -2.61
C LEU A 152 -1.23 -5.12 -1.15
N LYS A 153 -2.30 -4.41 -0.78
CA LYS A 153 -2.88 -4.41 0.57
C LYS A 153 -3.50 -5.76 0.94
N PHE A 154 -4.18 -6.41 0.00
CA PHE A 154 -4.96 -7.63 0.28
C PHE A 154 -4.25 -8.93 -0.15
N GLN A 155 -2.91 -8.91 -0.26
CA GLN A 155 -2.14 -10.13 -0.49
C GLN A 155 -2.24 -11.09 0.72
N PRO A 156 -2.18 -12.41 0.53
CA PRO A 156 -2.33 -13.39 1.61
C PRO A 156 -1.36 -13.25 2.79
N ASN A 157 -0.16 -12.73 2.52
CA ASN A 157 0.94 -12.56 3.49
C ASN A 157 0.91 -11.17 4.17
N ARG A 158 -0.22 -10.46 4.09
CA ARG A 158 -0.45 -9.21 4.80
C ARG A 158 -1.03 -9.48 6.17
N PHE A 159 -0.52 -8.76 7.16
CA PHE A 159 -1.05 -8.75 8.51
C PHE A 159 -0.86 -7.36 9.12
N GLU A 160 -1.67 -7.03 10.12
CA GLU A 160 -1.51 -5.85 10.95
C GLU A 160 -0.67 -6.23 12.18
N PRO A 161 0.53 -5.64 12.37
CA PRO A 161 1.40 -5.97 13.49
C PRO A 161 0.85 -5.41 14.80
N ASP A 162 0.93 -6.19 15.87
CA ASP A 162 0.72 -5.71 17.24
C ASP A 162 2.06 -5.30 17.90
N ILE A 163 2.00 -4.87 19.16
CA ILE A 163 3.20 -4.40 19.88
C ILE A 163 4.17 -5.56 20.08
N ASP A 164 3.69 -6.71 20.55
CA ASP A 164 4.50 -7.90 20.82
C ASP A 164 5.29 -8.37 19.59
N PHE A 165 4.64 -8.40 18.41
CA PHE A 165 5.31 -8.72 17.16
C PHE A 165 6.39 -7.70 16.80
N ILE A 166 6.10 -6.40 16.95
CA ILE A 166 7.07 -5.35 16.59
C ILE A 166 8.30 -5.40 17.50
N GLU A 167 8.10 -5.61 18.80
CA GLU A 167 9.19 -5.76 19.77
C GLU A 167 10.04 -6.99 19.45
N GLY A 168 9.40 -8.16 19.24
CA GLY A 168 10.10 -9.38 18.84
C GLY A 168 10.87 -9.24 17.51
N TYR A 169 10.29 -8.55 16.52
CA TYR A 169 10.97 -8.22 15.27
C TYR A 169 12.22 -7.35 15.50
N GLY A 170 12.12 -6.38 16.42
CA GLY A 170 13.24 -5.52 16.83
C GLY A 170 14.38 -6.32 17.47
N GLU A 171 14.04 -7.25 18.38
CA GLU A 171 15.01 -8.14 19.03
C GLU A 171 15.74 -9.03 18.02
N VAL A 172 14.99 -9.72 17.15
CA VAL A 172 15.55 -10.55 16.07
C VAL A 172 16.51 -9.74 15.19
N SER A 173 16.08 -8.55 14.79
CA SER A 173 16.90 -7.67 13.93
C SER A 173 18.18 -7.19 14.63
N ALA A 174 18.11 -6.92 15.93
CA ALA A 174 19.28 -6.51 16.73
C ALA A 174 20.27 -7.66 16.94
N SER A 175 19.78 -8.86 17.25
CA SER A 175 20.59 -10.07 17.39
C SER A 175 21.35 -10.41 16.12
N LEU A 176 20.68 -10.36 14.96
CA LEU A 176 21.31 -10.61 13.66
C LEU A 176 22.41 -9.58 13.34
N ARG A 177 22.17 -8.28 13.60
CA ARG A 177 23.17 -7.22 13.38
C ARG A 177 24.42 -7.38 14.25
N LYS A 178 24.27 -7.87 15.50
CA LYS A 178 25.41 -8.14 16.40
C LYS A 178 26.24 -9.35 15.96
N GLY A 179 25.75 -10.14 15.01
CA GLY A 179 26.46 -11.29 14.47
C GLY A 179 26.65 -12.37 15.54
N GLU A 180 25.54 -12.96 15.99
CA GLU A 180 25.56 -14.02 17.00
C GLU A 180 26.41 -15.23 16.59
N ARG A 181 27.58 -15.37 17.23
CA ARG A 181 28.61 -16.36 16.87
C ARG A 181 28.51 -17.67 17.65
N SER A 182 27.86 -17.69 18.82
CA SER A 182 27.81 -18.86 19.70
C SER A 182 26.66 -19.81 19.35
N ALA A 183 26.80 -21.10 19.68
CA ALA A 183 25.72 -22.08 19.49
C ALA A 183 24.48 -21.77 20.34
N ARG A 184 24.67 -21.25 21.56
CA ARG A 184 23.58 -20.85 22.46
C ARG A 184 22.79 -19.66 21.90
N SER A 185 23.48 -18.60 21.48
CA SER A 185 22.83 -17.44 20.88
C SER A 185 22.04 -17.80 19.61
N LYS A 186 22.59 -18.67 18.75
CA LYS A 186 21.84 -19.18 17.58
C LYS A 186 20.56 -19.94 17.96
N LYS A 187 20.58 -20.69 19.06
CA LYS A 187 19.39 -21.39 19.56
C LYS A 187 18.34 -20.37 20.04
N ASP A 188 18.76 -19.39 20.84
CA ASP A 188 17.88 -18.33 21.36
C ASP A 188 17.24 -17.53 20.21
N LEU A 189 18.02 -17.18 19.18
CA LEU A 189 17.53 -16.50 17.97
C LEU A 189 16.52 -17.35 17.18
N ASN A 190 16.76 -18.66 17.05
CA ASN A 190 15.82 -19.57 16.39
C ASN A 190 14.49 -19.66 17.15
N GLU A 191 14.54 -19.67 18.49
CA GLU A 191 13.35 -19.66 19.34
C GLU A 191 12.56 -18.34 19.18
N LEU A 192 13.24 -17.19 19.17
CA LEU A 192 12.63 -15.89 18.90
C LEU A 192 11.98 -15.82 17.51
N MET A 193 12.69 -16.25 16.47
CA MET A 193 12.18 -16.32 15.10
C MET A 193 10.95 -17.22 14.99
N LEU A 194 10.94 -18.37 15.68
CA LEU A 194 9.80 -19.28 15.69
C LEU A 194 8.59 -18.65 16.42
N GLY A 195 8.83 -17.96 17.54
CA GLY A 195 7.80 -17.21 18.26
C GLY A 195 7.18 -16.12 17.40
N LEU A 196 8.00 -15.34 16.70
CA LEU A 196 7.56 -14.27 15.80
C LEU A 196 6.68 -14.81 14.66
N ARG A 197 7.06 -15.95 14.07
CA ARG A 197 6.27 -16.62 13.01
C ARG A 197 4.91 -17.08 13.50
N LYS A 198 4.86 -17.72 14.67
CA LYS A 198 3.58 -18.12 15.28
C LYS A 198 2.69 -16.91 15.55
N ARG A 199 3.29 -15.82 16.03
CA ARG A 199 2.53 -14.58 16.23
C ARG A 199 1.99 -14.04 14.91
N GLU A 200 2.81 -14.01 13.86
CA GLU A 200 2.38 -13.58 12.51
C GLU A 200 1.13 -14.29 12.00
N GLU A 201 1.05 -15.62 12.20
CA GLU A 201 -0.09 -16.44 11.76
C GLU A 201 -1.40 -16.11 12.49
N GLU A 202 -1.31 -15.61 13.73
CA GLU A 202 -2.44 -15.22 14.56
C GLU A 202 -2.90 -13.77 14.31
N LEU A 203 -2.05 -12.95 13.69
CA LEU A 203 -2.32 -11.52 13.54
C LEU A 203 -3.43 -11.25 12.51
N PRO A 204 -4.23 -10.18 12.74
CA PRO A 204 -5.33 -9.86 11.86
C PRO A 204 -4.82 -9.49 10.47
N LYS A 205 -5.49 -10.02 9.44
CA LYS A 205 -5.25 -9.66 8.03
C LYS A 205 -6.15 -8.49 7.61
N PRO A 206 -5.71 -7.62 6.70
CA PRO A 206 -6.60 -6.60 6.14
C PRO A 206 -7.79 -7.25 5.44
N ARG A 207 -8.99 -6.75 5.71
CA ARG A 207 -10.23 -7.22 5.07
C ARG A 207 -10.71 -6.16 4.10
N VAL A 208 -11.14 -6.61 2.92
CA VAL A 208 -11.68 -5.70 1.91
C VAL A 208 -13.03 -5.17 2.37
N THR A 209 -13.20 -3.87 2.27
CA THR A 209 -14.48 -3.18 2.49
C THR A 209 -14.83 -2.33 1.28
N PRO A 210 -16.12 -2.04 0.99
CA PRO A 210 -16.48 -1.13 -0.09
C PRO A 210 -15.81 0.25 -0.01
N GLU A 211 -15.46 0.71 1.21
CA GLU A 211 -14.74 1.95 1.47
C GLU A 211 -13.29 1.94 0.96
N ASP A 212 -12.72 0.76 0.70
CA ASP A 212 -11.40 0.63 0.08
C ASP A 212 -11.43 0.84 -1.44
N LEU A 213 -12.61 0.77 -2.06
CA LEU A 213 -12.75 0.89 -3.51
C LEU A 213 -12.65 2.36 -3.94
N PHE A 214 -11.94 2.58 -5.03
CA PHE A 214 -11.80 3.90 -5.66
C PHE A 214 -11.98 3.78 -7.17
N GLY A 215 -12.37 4.88 -7.80
CA GLY A 215 -12.50 5.00 -9.24
C GLY A 215 -13.36 3.89 -9.87
N TRP A 216 -12.85 3.24 -10.91
CA TRP A 216 -13.51 2.16 -11.63
C TRP A 216 -14.03 1.04 -10.71
N GLN A 217 -13.24 0.61 -9.72
CA GLN A 217 -13.67 -0.46 -8.79
C GLN A 217 -14.93 -0.04 -8.04
N LYS A 218 -14.97 1.21 -7.57
CA LYS A 218 -16.09 1.76 -6.82
C LYS A 218 -17.34 1.91 -7.68
N ILE A 219 -17.24 2.63 -8.80
CA ILE A 219 -18.41 2.93 -9.64
C ILE A 219 -19.01 1.68 -10.27
N VAL A 220 -18.20 0.66 -10.57
CA VAL A 220 -18.73 -0.63 -11.06
C VAL A 220 -19.38 -1.41 -9.91
N PHE A 221 -18.73 -1.51 -8.75
CA PHE A 221 -19.27 -2.24 -7.59
C PHE A 221 -20.63 -1.68 -7.12
N GLU A 222 -20.78 -0.36 -7.11
CA GLU A 222 -22.03 0.34 -6.77
C GLU A 222 -23.17 0.11 -7.76
N ARG A 223 -22.87 -0.39 -8.96
CA ARG A 223 -23.85 -0.73 -10.01
C ARG A 223 -24.10 -2.22 -10.17
N LEU A 224 -23.42 -3.06 -9.39
CA LEU A 224 -23.67 -4.50 -9.43
C LEU A 224 -25.01 -4.83 -8.76
N PRO A 225 -25.89 -5.59 -9.44
CA PRO A 225 -27.08 -6.16 -8.82
C PRO A 225 -26.72 -7.06 -7.64
N ASP A 226 -27.61 -7.14 -6.66
CA ASP A 226 -27.48 -8.11 -5.57
C ASP A 226 -27.83 -9.52 -6.09
N GLY A 227 -27.12 -10.55 -5.59
CA GLY A 227 -27.27 -11.93 -6.07
C GLY A 227 -26.57 -12.18 -7.40
N GLN A 228 -27.13 -13.07 -8.22
CA GLN A 228 -26.52 -13.46 -9.49
C GLN A 228 -26.83 -12.48 -10.63
N PHE A 229 -25.80 -12.07 -11.38
CA PHE A 229 -25.92 -11.18 -12.52
C PHE A 229 -25.00 -11.63 -13.66
N LYS A 230 -25.28 -11.15 -14.87
CA LYS A 230 -24.42 -11.34 -16.05
C LYS A 230 -23.54 -10.14 -16.29
N THR A 231 -22.37 -10.36 -16.90
CA THR A 231 -21.50 -9.28 -17.38
C THR A 231 -22.26 -8.30 -18.28
N GLY A 232 -23.16 -8.82 -19.13
CA GLY A 232 -23.97 -8.02 -20.04
C GLY A 232 -24.92 -7.04 -19.34
N ASP A 233 -25.38 -7.38 -18.13
CA ASP A 233 -26.27 -6.51 -17.35
C ASP A 233 -25.54 -5.21 -16.98
N ILE A 234 -24.22 -5.26 -16.77
CA ILE A 234 -23.42 -4.09 -16.41
C ILE A 234 -23.17 -3.16 -17.62
N TYR A 235 -23.37 -3.64 -18.86
CA TYR A 235 -23.18 -2.81 -20.06
C TYR A 235 -24.26 -1.74 -20.22
N GLU A 236 -25.37 -1.80 -19.48
CA GLU A 236 -26.37 -0.72 -19.46
C GLU A 236 -25.81 0.59 -18.88
N PHE A 237 -24.79 0.50 -18.02
CA PHE A 237 -24.11 1.65 -17.40
C PHE A 237 -22.92 2.19 -18.23
N GLU A 238 -22.72 1.71 -19.46
CA GLU A 238 -21.57 2.09 -20.29
C GLU A 238 -21.46 3.61 -20.51
N ASP A 239 -22.59 4.27 -20.81
CA ASP A 239 -22.63 5.71 -21.03
C ASP A 239 -22.40 6.51 -19.73
N GLU A 240 -22.84 5.97 -18.58
CA GLU A 240 -22.54 6.55 -17.27
C GLU A 240 -21.03 6.49 -16.99
N PHE A 241 -20.42 5.31 -17.13
CA PHE A 241 -18.99 5.13 -16.88
C PHE A 241 -18.12 5.95 -17.85
N ARG A 242 -18.55 6.14 -19.09
CA ARG A 242 -17.87 7.02 -20.05
C ARG A 242 -17.87 8.48 -19.60
N ARG A 243 -18.87 8.94 -18.83
CA ARG A 243 -18.86 10.31 -18.28
C ARG A 243 -17.84 10.48 -17.16
N TYR A 244 -17.59 9.42 -16.38
CA TYR A 244 -16.53 9.43 -15.36
C TYR A 244 -15.14 9.40 -16.01
N TYR A 245 -14.95 8.60 -17.06
CA TYR A 245 -13.68 8.45 -17.76
C TYR A 245 -13.84 8.66 -19.28
N PRO A 246 -13.97 9.91 -19.74
CA PRO A 246 -14.29 10.22 -21.14
C PRO A 246 -13.20 9.82 -22.14
N GLU A 247 -11.95 9.76 -21.68
CA GLU A 247 -10.81 9.35 -22.51
C GLU A 247 -10.74 7.81 -22.73
N ASN A 248 -11.52 7.03 -21.96
CA ASN A 248 -11.53 5.58 -22.11
C ASN A 248 -12.39 5.15 -23.30
N ARG A 249 -11.75 4.58 -24.33
CA ARG A 249 -12.41 4.08 -25.55
C ARG A 249 -12.87 2.63 -25.47
N ASN A 250 -12.63 1.95 -24.35
CA ASN A 250 -12.79 0.50 -24.19
C ASN A 250 -13.60 0.14 -22.93
N VAL A 251 -14.67 0.87 -22.64
CA VAL A 251 -15.46 0.75 -21.39
C VAL A 251 -15.91 -0.68 -21.10
N ARG A 252 -16.45 -1.42 -22.08
CA ARG A 252 -16.86 -2.84 -21.86
C ARG A 252 -15.71 -3.76 -21.49
N ALA A 253 -14.53 -3.54 -22.07
CA ALA A 253 -13.34 -4.29 -21.71
C ALA A 253 -12.88 -3.93 -20.30
N LYS A 254 -12.94 -2.64 -19.94
CA LYS A 254 -12.65 -2.17 -18.59
C LYS A 254 -13.62 -2.77 -17.57
N ILE A 255 -14.92 -2.79 -17.82
CA ILE A 255 -15.93 -3.46 -16.96
C ILE A 255 -15.52 -4.91 -16.69
N ARG A 256 -15.18 -5.68 -17.74
CA ARG A 256 -14.73 -7.07 -17.57
C ARG A 256 -13.47 -7.15 -16.70
N GLN A 257 -12.49 -6.28 -16.92
CA GLN A 257 -11.29 -6.21 -16.08
C GLN A 257 -11.64 -5.92 -14.61
N ILE A 258 -12.57 -4.99 -14.35
CA ILE A 258 -12.97 -4.63 -12.99
C ILE A 258 -13.72 -5.77 -12.30
N LEU A 259 -14.58 -6.50 -12.99
CA LEU A 259 -15.23 -7.70 -12.41
C LEU A 259 -14.19 -8.75 -11.98
N GLN A 260 -13.11 -8.95 -12.75
CA GLN A 260 -12.01 -9.82 -12.32
C GLN A 260 -11.31 -9.28 -11.07
N GLN A 261 -11.06 -7.96 -11.01
CA GLN A 261 -10.44 -7.34 -9.82
C GLN A 261 -11.33 -7.46 -8.58
N LEU A 262 -12.64 -7.22 -8.69
CA LEU A 262 -13.58 -7.36 -7.57
C LEU A 262 -13.67 -8.82 -7.09
N ARG A 263 -13.57 -9.78 -8.01
CA ARG A 263 -13.47 -11.21 -7.66
C ARG A 263 -12.17 -11.50 -6.91
N ASP A 264 -11.04 -11.00 -7.37
CA ASP A 264 -9.74 -11.21 -6.73
C ASP A 264 -9.68 -10.58 -5.33
N LEU A 265 -10.46 -9.52 -5.10
CA LEU A 265 -10.70 -8.91 -3.79
C LEU A 265 -11.72 -9.68 -2.93
N GLY A 266 -12.36 -10.72 -3.46
CA GLY A 266 -13.38 -11.51 -2.75
C GLY A 266 -14.72 -10.79 -2.57
N LEU A 267 -14.95 -9.68 -3.28
CA LEU A 267 -16.20 -8.90 -3.21
C LEU A 267 -17.30 -9.45 -4.10
N ILE A 268 -16.95 -10.27 -5.11
CA ILE A 268 -17.88 -11.02 -5.94
C ILE A 268 -17.31 -12.41 -6.24
N LYS A 269 -18.14 -13.34 -6.70
CA LYS A 269 -17.74 -14.68 -7.13
C LYS A 269 -18.02 -14.87 -8.61
N HIS A 270 -17.13 -15.57 -9.30
CA HIS A 270 -17.38 -16.04 -10.66
C HIS A 270 -18.11 -17.38 -10.61
N VAL A 271 -19.35 -17.43 -11.09
CA VAL A 271 -20.20 -18.62 -11.01
C VAL A 271 -19.98 -19.52 -12.23
N ARG A 272 -20.10 -18.95 -13.44
CA ARG A 272 -19.92 -19.63 -14.74
C ARG A 272 -19.77 -18.58 -15.84
N TRP A 273 -19.67 -19.00 -17.11
CA TRP A 273 -19.51 -18.11 -18.26
C TRP A 273 -20.37 -16.85 -18.15
N GLU A 274 -19.69 -15.70 -18.07
CA GLU A 274 -20.27 -14.35 -17.94
C GLU A 274 -21.25 -14.16 -16.78
N THR A 275 -21.28 -15.06 -15.80
CA THR A 275 -22.21 -15.03 -14.65
C THR A 275 -21.43 -14.87 -13.34
N TRP A 276 -21.85 -13.92 -12.53
CA TRP A 276 -21.22 -13.50 -11.29
C TRP A 276 -22.24 -13.49 -10.15
N GLU A 277 -21.77 -13.46 -8.92
CA GLU A 277 -22.59 -13.30 -7.71
C GLU A 277 -21.94 -12.26 -6.79
N LYS A 278 -22.72 -11.27 -6.37
CA LYS A 278 -22.29 -10.24 -5.39
C LYS A 278 -22.49 -10.73 -3.96
#